data_AF-A0A1S6FGY1-F1
#
_entry.id   AF-A0A1S6FGY1-F1
#
_cell.length_a   1.000
_cell.length_b   1.000
_cell.length_c   1.000
_cell.angle_alpha   90.00
_cell.angle_beta   90.00
_cell.angle_gamma   90.00
#
_symmetry.space_group_name_H-M   'P 1'
#
loop_
_entity.id
_entity.type
_entity.pdbx_description
1 polymer ?
#
loop_
_entity_poly.entity_id
_entity_poly.type
_entity_poly.pdbx_seq_one_letter_code
_entity_poly.pdbx_strand_id
1 'polypeptide(L)'
;MTQDSALHADTNLAAHAFGELRGEISLLRRAVERLTDERTSQPDYAPSLEAISKRLEDVCVWAERVSERPALKLTPSSLASQITAAAENSRADDQRLMKSAAAGMEAATGRIDAMIARSRSVAEQNRELLRNRVGFAVAGMVTFAILPGAVARSLPVSWAVPERIAARVLGTDMWSAGQSMMAKADPDRWSEIVAREQAKAPTRK
;
A
#
# COMPACT_ATOMS: atom_id res chain seq x y z
N MET A 1 -142.50 -31.11 17.77
CA MET A 1 -141.92 -31.16 16.40
C MET A 1 -140.82 -30.10 16.29
N THR A 2 -139.82 -30.16 17.17
CA THR A 2 -138.71 -29.17 17.25
C THR A 2 -137.35 -29.81 17.57
N GLN A 3 -137.29 -31.12 17.81
CA GLN A 3 -136.07 -31.82 18.21
C GLN A 3 -135.31 -32.46 17.02
N ASP A 4 -136.00 -32.70 15.91
CA ASP A 4 -135.45 -33.37 14.71
C ASP A 4 -134.64 -32.40 13.82
N SER A 5 -135.00 -31.12 13.80
CA SER A 5 -134.31 -30.09 13.00
C SER A 5 -132.97 -29.66 13.61
N ALA A 6 -132.80 -29.75 14.93
CA ALA A 6 -131.54 -29.42 15.60
C ALA A 6 -130.47 -30.50 15.39
N LEU A 7 -130.87 -31.78 15.40
CA LEU A 7 -129.96 -32.92 15.18
C LEU A 7 -129.39 -32.94 13.75
N HIS A 8 -130.22 -32.60 12.76
CA HIS A 8 -129.78 -32.49 11.36
C HIS A 8 -128.90 -31.27 11.09
N ALA A 9 -129.11 -30.15 11.80
CA ALA A 9 -128.25 -28.97 11.70
C ALA A 9 -126.85 -29.20 12.30
N ASP A 10 -126.77 -29.84 13.48
CA ASP A 10 -125.49 -30.23 14.11
C ASP A 10 -124.74 -31.28 13.27
N THR A 11 -125.46 -32.23 12.67
CA THR A 11 -124.86 -33.23 11.77
C THR A 11 -124.29 -32.59 10.51
N ASN A 12 -124.97 -31.58 9.95
CA ASN A 12 -124.51 -30.86 8.76
C ASN A 12 -123.32 -29.93 9.07
N LEU A 13 -123.31 -29.31 10.26
CA LEU A 13 -122.20 -28.47 10.74
C LEU A 13 -120.94 -29.30 11.03
N ALA A 14 -121.07 -30.45 11.71
CA ALA A 14 -119.96 -31.36 11.96
C ALA A 14 -119.39 -31.93 10.64
N ALA A 15 -120.26 -32.32 9.70
CA ALA A 15 -119.84 -32.78 8.38
C ALA A 15 -119.06 -31.70 7.60
N HIS A 16 -119.49 -30.43 7.70
CA HIS A 16 -118.80 -29.30 7.10
C HIS A 16 -117.41 -29.07 7.74
N ALA A 17 -117.32 -29.09 9.07
CA ALA A 17 -116.06 -28.92 9.80
C ALA A 17 -115.06 -30.06 9.52
N PHE A 18 -115.51 -31.31 9.40
CA PHE A 18 -114.66 -32.42 8.98
C PHE A 18 -114.25 -32.33 7.50
N GLY A 19 -115.09 -31.72 6.65
CA GLY A 19 -114.76 -31.40 5.27
C GLY A 19 -113.63 -30.37 5.16
N GLU A 20 -113.71 -29.28 5.91
CA GLU A 20 -112.65 -28.27 6.00
C GLU A 20 -111.35 -28.84 6.58
N LEU A 21 -111.43 -29.57 7.71
CA LEU A 21 -110.26 -30.21 8.31
C LEU A 21 -109.60 -31.22 7.35
N ARG A 22 -110.39 -31.97 6.58
CA ARG A 22 -109.86 -32.88 5.55
C ARG A 22 -109.19 -32.10 4.41
N GLY A 23 -109.71 -30.94 4.05
CA GLY A 23 -109.08 -30.01 3.11
C GLY A 23 -107.73 -29.52 3.62
N GLU A 24 -107.67 -29.03 4.85
CA GLU A 24 -106.44 -28.53 5.49
C GLU A 24 -105.38 -29.64 5.65
N ILE A 25 -105.75 -30.83 6.11
CA ILE A 25 -104.84 -31.98 6.24
C ILE A 25 -104.30 -32.39 4.86
N SER A 26 -105.11 -32.31 3.81
CA SER A 26 -104.66 -32.63 2.45
C SER A 26 -103.64 -31.60 1.94
N LEU A 27 -103.82 -30.32 2.27
CA LEU A 27 -102.84 -29.27 1.95
C LEU A 27 -101.55 -29.42 2.74
N LEU A 28 -101.63 -29.73 4.04
CA LEU A 28 -100.45 -29.97 4.89
C LEU A 28 -99.68 -31.21 4.43
N ARG A 29 -100.39 -32.29 4.09
CA ARG A 29 -99.79 -33.49 3.51
C ARG A 29 -99.09 -33.18 2.19
N ARG A 30 -99.73 -32.42 1.29
CA ARG A 30 -99.13 -32.00 0.02
C ARG A 30 -97.89 -31.10 0.23
N ALA A 31 -97.92 -30.23 1.24
CA ALA A 31 -96.79 -29.38 1.60
C ALA A 31 -95.63 -30.19 2.18
N VAL A 32 -95.92 -31.19 3.02
CA VAL A 32 -94.91 -32.12 3.57
C VAL A 32 -94.34 -33.03 2.49
N GLU A 33 -95.17 -33.55 1.59
CA GLU A 33 -94.72 -34.33 0.43
C GLU A 33 -93.81 -33.48 -0.46
N ARG A 34 -94.20 -32.22 -0.76
CA ARG A 34 -93.36 -31.28 -1.52
C ARG A 34 -92.06 -30.93 -0.81
N LEU A 35 -92.09 -30.70 0.50
CA LEU A 35 -90.90 -30.42 1.31
C LEU A 35 -89.96 -31.62 1.36
N THR A 36 -90.51 -32.83 1.44
CA THR A 36 -89.74 -34.07 1.47
C THR A 36 -89.10 -34.34 0.10
N ASP A 37 -89.86 -34.16 -0.99
CA ASP A 37 -89.36 -34.24 -2.37
C ASP A 37 -88.23 -33.22 -2.64
N GLU A 38 -88.39 -32.00 -2.12
CA GLU A 38 -87.36 -30.96 -2.26
C GLU A 38 -86.10 -31.30 -1.44
N ARG A 39 -86.27 -31.98 -0.29
CA ARG A 39 -85.16 -32.48 0.55
C ARG A 39 -84.43 -33.67 -0.08
N THR A 40 -85.13 -34.57 -0.77
CA THR A 40 -84.50 -35.66 -1.55
C THR A 40 -83.89 -35.17 -2.87
N SER A 41 -84.37 -34.05 -3.42
CA SER A 41 -83.73 -33.39 -4.58
C SER A 41 -82.49 -32.56 -4.24
N GLN A 42 -82.19 -32.37 -2.95
CA GLN A 42 -81.04 -31.59 -2.54
C GLN A 42 -79.75 -32.36 -2.88
N PRO A 43 -78.78 -31.74 -3.60
CA PRO A 43 -77.56 -32.41 -4.00
C PRO A 43 -76.72 -32.85 -2.79
N ASP A 44 -76.12 -34.03 -2.85
CA ASP A 44 -75.15 -34.46 -1.84
C ASP A 44 -73.82 -33.72 -2.01
N TYR A 45 -73.50 -32.83 -1.06
CA TYR A 45 -72.27 -32.05 -1.04
C TYR A 45 -71.10 -32.77 -0.35
N ALA A 46 -71.31 -33.90 0.32
CA ALA A 46 -70.25 -34.68 0.97
C ALA A 46 -69.05 -34.96 0.03
N PRO A 47 -69.23 -35.45 -1.21
CA PRO A 47 -68.11 -35.67 -2.13
C PRO A 47 -67.40 -34.37 -2.54
N SER A 48 -68.13 -33.25 -2.60
CA SER A 48 -67.52 -31.95 -2.92
C SER A 48 -66.69 -31.40 -1.77
N LEU A 49 -67.14 -31.59 -0.53
CA LEU A 49 -66.40 -31.20 0.68
C LEU A 49 -65.15 -32.07 0.86
N GLU A 50 -65.25 -33.37 0.58
CA GLU A 50 -64.10 -34.28 0.56
C GLU A 50 -63.09 -33.90 -0.53
N ALA A 51 -63.57 -33.51 -1.71
CA ALA A 51 -62.68 -33.01 -2.77
C ALA A 51 -61.99 -31.69 -2.37
N ILE A 52 -62.67 -30.81 -1.63
CA ILE A 52 -62.10 -29.55 -1.13
C ILE A 52 -61.07 -29.81 -0.03
N SER A 53 -61.37 -30.70 0.93
CA SER A 53 -60.43 -31.03 2.01
C SER A 53 -59.14 -31.64 1.46
N LYS A 54 -59.24 -32.56 0.49
CA LYS A 54 -58.08 -33.14 -0.18
C LYS A 54 -57.22 -32.10 -0.90
N ARG A 55 -57.84 -31.14 -1.58
CA ARG A 55 -57.12 -30.04 -2.24
C ARG A 55 -56.42 -29.11 -1.25
N LEU A 56 -57.02 -28.85 -0.10
CA LEU A 56 -56.40 -28.09 0.98
C LEU A 56 -55.18 -28.81 1.54
N GLU A 57 -55.27 -30.13 1.71
CA GLU A 57 -54.16 -30.96 2.17
C GLU A 57 -53.00 -30.95 1.17
N ASP A 58 -53.29 -31.08 -0.14
CA ASP A 58 -52.29 -30.95 -1.21
C ASP A 58 -51.59 -29.57 -1.19
N VAL A 59 -52.34 -28.50 -0.92
CA VAL A 59 -51.78 -27.13 -0.79
C VAL A 59 -50.90 -27.01 0.45
N CYS A 60 -51.29 -27.59 1.58
CA CYS A 60 -50.48 -27.61 2.79
C CYS A 60 -49.15 -28.35 2.57
N VAL A 61 -49.20 -29.54 1.95
CA VAL A 61 -47.99 -30.32 1.61
C VAL A 61 -47.09 -29.56 0.64
N TRP A 62 -47.68 -28.86 -0.34
CA TRP A 62 -46.91 -28.01 -1.24
C TRP A 62 -46.28 -26.82 -0.51
N ALA A 63 -47.01 -26.16 0.38
CA ALA A 63 -46.53 -25.02 1.14
C ALA A 63 -45.37 -25.40 2.07
N GLU A 64 -45.46 -26.56 2.75
CA GLU A 64 -44.38 -27.12 3.56
C GLU A 64 -43.14 -27.39 2.71
N ARG A 65 -43.30 -28.09 1.58
CA ARG A 65 -42.22 -28.37 0.62
C ARG A 65 -41.59 -27.10 0.05
N VAL A 66 -42.37 -26.04 -0.15
CA VAL A 66 -41.87 -24.74 -0.61
C VAL A 66 -41.11 -24.03 0.51
N SER A 67 -41.62 -24.07 1.74
CA SER A 67 -40.97 -23.46 2.92
C SER A 67 -39.61 -24.08 3.25
N GLU A 68 -39.43 -25.37 2.96
CA GLU A 68 -38.17 -26.08 3.16
C GLU A 68 -37.11 -25.73 2.11
N ARG A 69 -37.48 -25.08 1.00
CA ARG A 69 -36.52 -24.79 -0.08
C ARG A 69 -35.50 -23.73 0.35
N PRO A 70 -34.19 -23.97 0.15
CA PRO A 70 -33.11 -23.03 0.48
C PRO A 70 -33.25 -21.66 -0.20
N ALA A 71 -33.96 -21.61 -1.34
CA ALA A 71 -34.22 -20.38 -2.09
C ALA A 71 -35.00 -19.33 -1.29
N LEU A 72 -35.82 -19.73 -0.31
CA LEU A 72 -36.52 -18.77 0.57
C LEU A 72 -35.65 -18.28 1.74
N LYS A 73 -34.63 -19.06 2.14
CA LYS A 73 -33.66 -18.66 3.17
C LYS A 73 -32.59 -17.71 2.61
N LEU A 74 -32.24 -17.87 1.34
CA LEU A 74 -31.38 -16.96 0.60
C LEU A 74 -32.20 -15.78 0.04
N THR A 75 -32.58 -14.87 0.93
CA THR A 75 -33.24 -13.63 0.49
C THR A 75 -32.23 -12.77 -0.30
N PRO A 76 -32.67 -12.05 -1.35
CA PRO A 76 -31.79 -11.14 -2.09
C PRO A 76 -31.09 -10.12 -1.19
N SER A 77 -31.74 -9.71 -0.10
CA SER A 77 -31.18 -8.81 0.91
C SER A 77 -30.01 -9.41 1.68
N SER A 78 -30.06 -10.70 2.03
CA SER A 78 -28.95 -11.36 2.75
C SER A 78 -27.76 -11.63 1.83
N LEU A 79 -28.01 -11.90 0.54
CA LEU A 79 -26.95 -11.99 -0.48
C LEU A 79 -26.28 -10.63 -0.71
N ALA A 80 -27.05 -9.55 -0.87
CA ALA A 80 -26.51 -8.20 -1.03
C ALA A 80 -25.67 -7.76 0.17
N SER A 81 -26.13 -8.07 1.39
CA SER A 81 -25.38 -7.80 2.62
C SER A 81 -24.06 -8.58 2.68
N GLN A 82 -24.08 -9.87 2.33
CA GLN A 82 -22.87 -10.69 2.29
C GLN A 82 -21.88 -10.22 1.21
N ILE A 83 -22.37 -9.83 0.03
CA ILE A 83 -21.53 -9.28 -1.04
C ILE A 83 -20.89 -7.96 -0.60
N THR A 84 -21.65 -7.09 0.07
CA THR A 84 -21.12 -5.81 0.57
C THR A 84 -20.05 -6.04 1.63
N ALA A 85 -20.31 -6.93 2.60
CA ALA A 85 -19.34 -7.29 3.63
C ALA A 85 -18.07 -7.94 3.04
N ALA A 86 -18.21 -8.82 2.05
CA ALA A 86 -17.09 -9.41 1.33
C ALA A 86 -16.29 -8.35 0.55
N ALA A 87 -16.97 -7.40 -0.11
CA ALA A 87 -16.35 -6.30 -0.84
C ALA A 87 -15.61 -5.33 0.09
N GLU A 88 -16.16 -5.00 1.26
CA GLU A 88 -15.49 -4.16 2.26
C GLU A 88 -14.23 -4.84 2.81
N ASN A 89 -14.29 -6.13 3.13
CA ASN A 89 -13.13 -6.89 3.58
C ASN A 89 -12.04 -6.98 2.49
N SER A 90 -12.43 -7.22 1.23
CA SER A 90 -11.48 -7.23 0.11
C SER A 90 -10.83 -5.86 -0.09
N ARG A 91 -11.60 -4.77 0.00
CA ARG A 91 -11.08 -3.40 -0.11
C ARG A 91 -10.11 -3.05 1.02
N ALA A 92 -10.37 -3.53 2.24
CA ALA A 92 -9.49 -3.29 3.36
C ALA A 92 -8.11 -3.93 3.16
N ASP A 93 -8.07 -5.13 2.58
CA ASP A 93 -6.82 -5.82 2.28
C ASP A 93 -6.07 -5.17 1.12
N ASP A 94 -6.78 -4.81 0.04
CA ASP A 94 -6.22 -4.05 -1.08
C ASP A 94 -5.64 -2.71 -0.64
N GLN A 95 -6.33 -1.97 0.24
CA GLN A 95 -5.82 -0.72 0.79
C GLN A 95 -4.53 -0.92 1.59
N ARG A 96 -4.39 -2.03 2.31
CA ARG A 96 -3.17 -2.35 3.06
C ARG A 96 -2.02 -2.67 2.11
N LEU A 97 -2.28 -3.49 1.08
CA LEU A 97 -1.30 -3.82 0.05
C LEU A 97 -0.84 -2.58 -0.72
N MET A 98 -1.78 -1.72 -1.13
CA MET A 98 -1.45 -0.46 -1.82
C MET A 98 -0.64 0.48 -0.94
N LYS A 99 -1.01 0.66 0.34
CA LYS A 99 -0.22 1.48 1.27
C LYS A 99 1.19 0.93 1.48
N SER A 100 1.32 -0.40 1.57
CA SER A 100 2.61 -1.06 1.73
C SER A 100 3.48 -0.92 0.47
N ALA A 101 2.87 -1.06 -0.71
CA ALA A 101 3.53 -0.83 -1.99
C ALA A 101 3.96 0.63 -2.16
N ALA A 102 3.10 1.59 -1.83
CA ALA A 102 3.41 3.02 -1.87
C ALA A 102 4.57 3.36 -0.92
N ALA A 103 4.52 2.89 0.33
CA ALA A 103 5.62 3.06 1.29
C ALA A 103 6.92 2.42 0.79
N GLY A 104 6.84 1.25 0.14
CA GLY A 104 7.98 0.60 -0.49
C GLY A 104 8.58 1.41 -1.65
N MET A 105 7.73 2.02 -2.48
CA MET A 105 8.15 2.91 -3.56
C MET A 105 8.79 4.19 -3.02
N GLU A 106 8.19 4.84 -2.03
CA GLU A 106 8.76 6.02 -1.36
C GLU A 106 10.12 5.72 -0.73
N ALA A 107 10.25 4.58 -0.04
CA ALA A 107 11.51 4.13 0.53
C ALA A 107 12.56 3.81 -0.55
N ALA A 108 12.16 3.26 -1.70
CA ALA A 108 13.06 3.02 -2.83
C ALA A 108 13.54 4.33 -3.44
N THR A 109 12.65 5.28 -3.69
CA THR A 109 12.99 6.63 -4.19
C THR A 109 13.92 7.34 -3.22
N GLY A 110 13.62 7.32 -1.92
CA GLY A 110 14.49 7.92 -0.90
C GLY A 110 15.89 7.30 -0.85
N ARG A 111 16.02 5.99 -1.09
CA ARG A 111 17.34 5.34 -1.20
C ARG A 111 18.10 5.77 -2.46
N ILE A 112 17.43 5.94 -3.59
CA ILE A 112 18.03 6.43 -4.83
C ILE A 112 18.51 7.87 -4.63
N ASP A 113 17.67 8.74 -4.07
CA ASP A 113 18.02 10.14 -3.78
C ASP A 113 19.21 10.22 -2.80
N ALA A 114 19.20 9.41 -1.74
CA ALA A 114 20.32 9.34 -0.80
C ALA A 114 21.61 8.85 -1.46
N MET A 115 21.52 7.91 -2.40
CA MET A 115 22.68 7.42 -3.15
C MET A 115 23.24 8.49 -4.10
N ILE A 116 22.37 9.24 -4.78
CA ILE A 116 22.75 10.36 -5.64
C ILE A 116 23.36 11.50 -4.82
N ALA A 117 22.76 11.84 -3.68
CA ALA A 117 23.31 12.84 -2.76
C ALA A 117 24.70 12.41 -2.24
N ARG A 118 24.85 11.14 -1.87
CA ARG A 118 26.14 10.59 -1.43
C ARG A 118 27.18 10.64 -2.54
N SER A 119 26.85 10.27 -3.78
CA SER A 119 27.80 10.31 -4.89
C SER A 119 28.28 11.74 -5.18
N ARG A 120 27.38 12.73 -5.15
CA ARG A 120 27.75 14.16 -5.23
C ARG A 120 28.68 14.57 -4.11
N SER A 121 28.36 14.20 -2.86
CA SER A 121 29.19 14.55 -1.69
C SER A 121 30.59 13.93 -1.74
N VAL A 122 30.74 12.70 -2.25
CA VAL A 122 32.04 12.04 -2.40
C VAL A 122 32.90 12.73 -3.46
N ALA A 123 32.29 13.14 -4.58
CA ALA A 123 33.01 13.87 -5.63
C ALA A 123 33.54 15.22 -5.12
N GLU A 124 32.72 15.93 -4.33
CA GLU A 124 33.09 17.21 -3.74
C GLU A 124 34.18 17.06 -2.67
N GLN A 125 34.04 16.09 -1.76
CA GLN A 125 35.07 15.76 -0.76
C GLN A 125 36.39 15.35 -1.42
N ASN A 126 36.36 14.54 -2.48
CA ASN A 126 37.58 14.12 -3.16
C ASN A 126 38.28 15.30 -3.85
N ARG A 127 37.51 16.26 -4.39
CA ARG A 127 38.06 17.51 -4.96
C ARG A 127 38.73 18.35 -3.89
N GLU A 128 38.12 18.50 -2.71
CA GLU A 128 38.72 19.22 -1.59
C GLU A 128 39.96 18.52 -1.05
N LEU A 129 39.91 17.21 -0.88
CA LEU A 129 41.06 16.40 -0.48
C LEU A 129 42.20 16.49 -1.50
N LEU A 130 41.89 16.48 -2.80
CA LEU A 130 42.88 16.66 -3.86
C LEU A 130 43.51 18.06 -3.79
N ARG A 131 42.70 19.11 -3.62
CA ARG A 131 43.19 20.48 -3.43
C ARG A 131 44.12 20.57 -2.22
N ASN A 132 43.73 19.98 -1.09
CA ASN A 132 44.55 19.97 0.12
C ASN A 132 45.83 19.15 -0.11
N ARG A 133 45.75 17.98 -0.75
CA ARG A 133 46.92 17.15 -1.10
C ARG A 133 47.91 17.90 -1.98
N VAL A 134 47.43 18.57 -3.03
CA VAL A 134 48.26 19.40 -3.91
C VAL A 134 48.84 20.57 -3.12
N GLY A 135 48.04 21.24 -2.29
CA GLY A 135 48.51 22.33 -1.43
C GLY A 135 49.64 21.90 -0.48
N PHE A 136 49.47 20.79 0.23
CA PHE A 136 50.50 20.23 1.12
C PHE A 136 51.73 19.75 0.36
N ALA A 137 51.56 19.14 -0.82
CA ALA A 137 52.68 18.72 -1.66
C ALA A 137 53.51 19.93 -2.12
N VAL A 138 52.86 20.99 -2.60
CA VAL A 138 53.53 22.23 -3.01
C VAL A 138 54.21 22.91 -1.82
N ALA A 139 53.50 23.04 -0.69
CA ALA A 139 54.08 23.62 0.52
C ALA A 139 55.29 22.82 1.02
N GLY A 140 55.22 21.49 0.98
CA GLY A 140 56.32 20.60 1.31
C GLY A 140 57.52 20.79 0.37
N MET A 141 57.28 20.85 -0.94
CA MET A 141 58.34 21.09 -1.94
C MET A 141 59.04 22.44 -1.71
N VAL A 142 58.26 23.51 -1.50
CA VAL A 142 58.80 24.85 -1.20
C VAL A 142 59.62 24.83 0.10
N THR A 143 59.09 24.20 1.14
CA THR A 143 59.75 24.06 2.44
C THR A 143 61.08 23.31 2.30
N PHE A 144 61.10 22.20 1.56
CA PHE A 144 62.29 21.39 1.33
C PHE A 144 63.30 22.06 0.37
N ALA A 145 62.88 23.01 -0.45
CA ALA A 145 63.79 23.80 -1.28
C ALA A 145 64.53 24.88 -0.45
N ILE A 146 63.86 25.49 0.53
CA ILE A 146 64.41 26.58 1.34
C ILE A 146 65.29 26.05 2.48
N LEU A 147 64.84 24.98 3.15
CA LEU A 147 65.49 24.45 4.34
C LEU A 147 66.97 24.13 4.16
N PRO A 148 67.45 23.47 3.09
CA PRO A 148 68.87 23.13 2.94
C PRO A 148 69.77 24.37 2.92
N GLY A 149 69.35 25.44 2.24
CA GLY A 149 70.10 26.69 2.17
C GLY A 149 70.11 27.45 3.50
N ALA A 150 68.96 27.51 4.19
CA ALA A 150 68.85 28.16 5.49
C ALA A 150 69.65 27.42 6.58
N VAL A 151 69.55 26.09 6.63
CA VAL A 151 70.29 25.25 7.59
C VAL A 151 71.79 25.31 7.32
N ALA A 152 72.23 25.28 6.06
CA ALA A 152 73.65 25.41 5.72
C ALA A 152 74.25 26.75 6.21
N ARG A 153 73.45 27.82 6.25
CA ARG A 153 73.88 29.15 6.69
C ARG A 153 73.84 29.34 8.21
N SER A 154 73.05 28.55 8.95
CA SER A 154 72.96 28.62 10.41
C SER A 154 73.97 27.74 11.15
N LEU A 155 74.73 26.90 10.44
CA LEU A 155 75.77 26.06 11.03
C LEU A 155 77.01 26.89 11.40
N PRO A 156 77.81 26.46 12.41
CA PRO A 156 79.02 27.17 12.82
C PRO A 156 79.97 27.41 11.64
N VAL A 157 80.50 28.63 11.55
CA VAL A 157 81.43 29.04 10.48
C VAL A 157 82.66 28.12 10.42
N SER A 158 83.08 27.54 11.55
CA SER A 158 84.20 26.59 11.64
C SER A 158 84.03 25.32 10.80
N TRP A 159 82.81 24.98 10.34
CA TRP A 159 82.55 23.77 9.56
C TRP A 159 82.55 23.99 8.04
N ALA A 160 82.58 25.26 7.59
CA ALA A 160 82.66 25.66 6.17
C ALA A 160 81.69 24.87 5.25
N VAL A 161 80.46 24.64 5.72
CA VAL A 161 79.48 23.78 5.02
C VAL A 161 79.05 24.38 3.67
N PRO A 162 78.73 25.68 3.54
CA PRO A 162 78.44 26.30 2.25
C PRO A 162 79.58 26.16 1.24
N GLU A 163 80.82 26.36 1.67
CA GLU A 163 82.03 26.28 0.85
C GLU A 163 82.30 24.84 0.39
N ARG A 164 82.08 23.86 1.27
CA ARG A 164 82.16 22.43 0.92
C ARG A 164 81.06 22.00 -0.04
N ILE A 165 79.85 22.56 0.08
CA ILE A 165 78.76 22.32 -0.88
C ILE A 165 79.12 22.93 -2.23
N ALA A 166 79.62 24.17 -2.27
CA ALA A 166 80.05 24.81 -3.50
C ALA A 166 81.14 23.98 -4.22
N ALA A 167 82.19 23.56 -3.51
CA ALA A 167 83.23 22.70 -4.06
C ALA A 167 82.67 21.40 -4.65
N ARG A 168 81.73 20.75 -3.93
CA ARG A 168 81.07 19.53 -4.39
C ARG A 168 80.19 19.75 -5.63
N VAL A 169 79.45 20.86 -5.70
CA VAL A 169 78.62 21.22 -6.86
C VAL A 169 79.50 21.56 -8.07
N LEU A 170 80.64 22.21 -7.86
CA LEU A 170 81.66 22.45 -8.89
C LEU A 170 82.48 21.19 -9.23
N GLY A 171 82.29 20.07 -8.52
CA GLY A 171 83.02 18.81 -8.75
C GLY A 171 84.53 18.91 -8.51
N THR A 172 84.98 19.89 -7.73
CA THR A 172 86.41 20.17 -7.50
C THR A 172 86.73 20.23 -6.00
N ASP A 173 88.01 20.20 -5.64
CA ASP A 173 88.42 20.46 -4.26
C ASP A 173 88.15 21.92 -3.86
N MET A 174 88.09 22.18 -2.56
CA MET A 174 87.69 23.49 -2.02
C MET A 174 88.62 24.63 -2.45
N TRP A 175 89.91 24.34 -2.66
CA TRP A 175 90.88 25.34 -3.09
C TRP A 175 90.68 25.69 -4.57
N SER A 176 90.61 24.69 -5.45
CA SER A 176 90.35 24.89 -6.87
C SER A 176 88.98 25.54 -7.13
N ALA A 177 87.95 25.18 -6.35
CA ALA A 177 86.65 25.82 -6.40
C ALA A 177 86.73 27.31 -6.01
N GLY A 178 87.47 27.63 -4.94
CA GLY A 178 87.71 29.02 -4.53
C GLY A 178 88.42 29.84 -5.60
N GLN A 179 89.47 29.29 -6.23
CA GLN A 179 90.16 29.95 -7.35
C GLN A 179 89.22 30.19 -8.54
N SER A 180 88.44 29.17 -8.92
CA SER A 180 87.46 29.29 -10.01
C SER A 180 86.38 30.34 -9.71
N MET A 181 85.90 30.39 -8.47
CA MET A 181 84.91 31.39 -8.04
C MET A 181 85.49 32.80 -8.03
N MET A 182 86.70 33.00 -7.50
CA MET A 182 87.37 34.31 -7.51
C MET A 182 87.64 34.78 -8.93
N ALA A 183 88.15 33.91 -9.80
CA ALA A 183 88.39 34.22 -11.21
C ALA A 183 87.11 34.57 -11.99
N LYS A 184 85.97 33.94 -11.68
CA LYS A 184 84.69 34.23 -12.30
C LYS A 184 83.99 35.47 -11.73
N ALA A 185 84.21 35.78 -10.46
CA ALA A 185 83.59 36.93 -9.80
C ALA A 185 84.24 38.25 -10.21
N ASP A 186 85.58 38.27 -10.33
CA ASP A 186 86.35 39.44 -10.73
C ASP A 186 87.65 38.99 -11.44
N PRO A 187 87.63 38.85 -12.78
CA PRO A 187 88.78 38.38 -13.54
C PRO A 187 90.01 39.28 -13.42
N ASP A 188 89.80 40.61 -13.40
CA ASP A 188 90.87 41.59 -13.35
C ASP A 188 91.60 41.49 -12.01
N ARG A 189 90.85 41.47 -10.90
CA ARG A 189 91.41 41.36 -9.56
C ARG A 189 92.07 40.00 -9.30
N TRP A 190 91.56 38.93 -9.92
CA TRP A 190 92.20 37.62 -9.89
C TRP A 190 93.55 37.63 -10.61
N SER A 191 93.62 38.28 -11.79
CA SER A 191 94.87 38.40 -12.55
C SER A 191 95.95 39.15 -11.77
N GLU A 192 95.57 40.19 -11.03
CA GLU A 192 96.49 40.93 -10.15
C GLU A 192 97.05 40.04 -9.02
N ILE A 193 96.22 39.20 -8.40
CA ILE A 193 96.64 38.28 -7.34
C ILE A 193 97.62 37.25 -7.91
N VAL A 194 97.30 36.64 -9.05
CA VAL A 194 98.17 35.67 -9.74
C VAL A 194 99.51 36.32 -10.11
N ALA A 195 99.49 37.54 -10.66
CA ALA A 195 100.70 38.28 -11.01
C ALA A 195 101.57 38.59 -9.78
N ARG A 196 100.97 38.95 -8.64
CA ARG A 196 101.69 39.20 -7.38
C ARG A 196 102.32 37.93 -6.80
N GLU A 197 101.64 36.79 -6.89
CA GLU A 197 102.17 35.50 -6.45
C GLU A 197 103.31 35.00 -7.35
N GLN A 198 103.17 35.15 -8.68
CA GLN A 198 104.24 34.84 -9.63
C GLN A 198 105.48 35.73 -9.44
N ALA A 199 105.31 37.00 -9.09
CA ALA A 199 106.41 37.91 -8.79
C ALA A 199 107.12 37.59 -7.45
N LYS A 200 106.46 36.91 -6.51
CA LYS A 200 107.05 36.46 -5.24
C LYS A 200 107.70 35.08 -5.32
N ALA A 201 107.35 34.26 -6.31
CA ALA A 201 107.98 32.96 -6.51
C ALA A 201 109.46 33.17 -6.87
N PRO A 202 110.43 32.65 -6.09
CA PRO A 202 111.83 32.77 -6.43
C PRO A 202 112.06 32.06 -7.77
N THR A 203 112.66 32.75 -8.73
CA THR A 203 113.10 32.18 -10.00
C THR A 203 114.03 30.99 -9.72
N ARG A 204 113.45 29.79 -9.72
CA ARG A 204 114.18 28.53 -9.61
C ARG A 204 114.87 28.30 -10.96
N LYS A 205 116.17 28.60 -11.00
CA LYS A 205 117.08 28.10 -12.03
C LYS A 205 117.29 26.59 -11.85
#